data_AF-A0A2V7UXG7-F1
#
_entry.id   AF-A0A2V7UXG7-F1
#
_cell.length_a   1.000
_cell.length_b   1.000
_cell.length_c   1.000
_cell.angle_alpha   90.00
_cell.angle_beta   90.00
_cell.angle_gamma   90.00
#
_symmetry.space_group_name_H-M   'P 1'
#
loop_
_entity.id
_entity.type
_entity.pdbx_description
1 polymer ?
#
loop_
_entity_poly.entity_id
_entity_poly.type
_entity_poly.pdbx_seq_one_letter_code
_entity_poly.pdbx_strand_id
1 'polypeptide(L)'
;MYSGTGSPARRARLAFVFACVHTIPLLPTRALAQTEPELPRVFLDTTYSPPARGKLIAVSAGGDLQAALHASQPGDVIEIQAGATFTGNFILPKKPGTDWIYIRSSAHALLPHPGTRVFPSHASLMPKIDTPNRSPA
;
A
#
# COMPACT_ATOMS: atom_id res chain seq x y z
N MET A 1 -48.41 -101.89 -7.81
CA MET A 1 -48.79 -101.87 -6.37
C MET A 1 -47.52 -101.82 -5.54
N TYR A 2 -47.45 -100.86 -4.59
CA TYR A 2 -46.49 -100.70 -3.46
C TYR A 2 -45.00 -100.47 -3.82
N SER A 3 -44.41 -99.28 -3.62
CA SER A 3 -44.10 -98.48 -2.40
C SER A 3 -42.84 -98.91 -1.64
N GLY A 4 -42.00 -97.93 -1.29
CA GLY A 4 -40.90 -98.02 -0.31
C GLY A 4 -39.72 -97.09 -0.66
N THR A 5 -39.75 -95.79 -0.36
CA THR A 5 -39.28 -95.10 0.88
C THR A 5 -37.76 -95.01 1.07
N GLY A 6 -37.25 -93.77 1.26
CA GLY A 6 -36.05 -93.50 2.07
C GLY A 6 -35.05 -92.49 1.50
N SER A 7 -35.16 -91.21 1.88
CA SER A 7 -34.06 -90.22 1.86
C SER A 7 -33.27 -90.34 3.17
N PRO A 8 -31.98 -89.97 3.26
CA PRO A 8 -31.70 -88.65 3.83
C PRO A 8 -30.41 -87.91 3.40
N ALA A 9 -30.55 -86.57 3.36
CA ALA A 9 -29.72 -85.52 3.98
C ALA A 9 -28.18 -85.41 3.75
N ARG A 10 -27.83 -84.45 2.87
CA ARG A 10 -26.93 -83.28 3.04
C ARG A 10 -25.95 -83.25 4.24
N ARG A 11 -24.66 -83.04 3.96
CA ARG A 11 -23.72 -82.28 4.83
C ARG A 11 -22.74 -81.45 4.00
N ALA A 12 -22.92 -80.13 4.01
CA ALA A 12 -21.98 -79.15 3.46
C ALA A 12 -20.86 -78.88 4.49
N ARG A 13 -19.61 -78.82 4.02
CA ARG A 13 -18.44 -78.50 4.85
C ARG A 13 -18.28 -76.98 4.92
N LEU A 14 -18.35 -76.41 6.13
CA LEU A 14 -18.12 -75.00 6.40
C LEU A 14 -16.61 -74.78 6.59
N ALA A 15 -15.97 -73.95 5.75
CA ALA A 15 -14.61 -73.49 5.96
C ALA A 15 -14.67 -72.03 6.44
N PHE A 16 -14.19 -71.76 7.66
CA PHE A 16 -14.09 -70.43 8.23
C PHE A 16 -12.74 -69.82 7.80
N VAL A 17 -12.77 -68.78 6.96
CA VAL A 17 -11.60 -67.94 6.68
C VAL A 17 -11.76 -66.65 7.46
N PHE A 18 -10.93 -66.46 8.49
CA PHE A 18 -10.81 -65.20 9.21
C PHE A 18 -10.02 -64.20 8.35
N ALA A 19 -10.72 -63.35 7.61
CA ALA A 19 -10.11 -62.20 6.95
C ALA A 19 -9.94 -61.06 7.98
N CYS A 20 -8.71 -60.84 8.44
CA CYS A 20 -8.35 -59.70 9.28
C CYS A 20 -8.36 -58.42 8.41
N VAL A 21 -9.47 -57.68 8.42
CA VAL A 21 -9.60 -56.39 7.73
C VAL A 21 -8.84 -55.33 8.53
N HIS A 22 -7.66 -54.92 8.07
CA HIS A 22 -6.98 -53.75 8.62
C HIS A 22 -7.68 -52.48 8.12
N THR A 23 -8.52 -51.90 8.95
CA THR A 23 -9.09 -50.56 8.75
C THR A 23 -8.01 -49.51 8.92
N ILE A 24 -7.51 -48.95 7.81
CA ILE A 24 -6.70 -47.73 7.82
C ILE A 24 -7.65 -46.56 8.08
N PRO A 25 -7.51 -45.79 9.17
CA PRO A 25 -8.32 -44.59 9.34
C PRO A 25 -7.89 -43.54 8.30
N LEU A 26 -8.81 -43.18 7.40
CA LEU A 26 -8.66 -42.04 6.50
C LEU A 26 -8.68 -40.77 7.38
N LEU A 27 -7.51 -40.20 7.66
CA LEU A 27 -7.46 -38.85 8.22
C LEU A 27 -7.88 -37.86 7.13
N PRO A 28 -8.84 -36.96 7.38
CA PRO A 28 -9.19 -35.93 6.41
C PRO A 28 -7.99 -34.99 6.24
N THR A 29 -7.49 -34.88 5.01
CA THR A 29 -6.53 -33.85 4.63
C THR A 29 -7.18 -32.49 4.87
N ARG A 30 -6.75 -31.78 5.91
CA ARG A 30 -7.10 -30.37 6.09
C ARG A 30 -6.42 -29.58 4.99
N ALA A 31 -7.14 -29.33 3.90
CA ALA A 31 -6.79 -28.27 2.99
C ALA A 31 -6.96 -26.95 3.76
N LEU A 32 -5.85 -26.28 4.07
CA LEU A 32 -5.90 -24.88 4.46
C LEU A 32 -6.33 -24.11 3.20
N ALA A 33 -7.63 -23.82 3.09
CA ALA A 33 -8.11 -22.90 2.07
C ALA A 33 -7.45 -21.55 2.32
N GLN A 34 -6.54 -21.15 1.43
CA GLN A 34 -5.97 -19.83 1.46
C GLN A 34 -7.09 -18.84 1.12
N THR A 35 -7.67 -18.22 2.14
CA THR A 35 -8.69 -17.17 1.97
C THR A 35 -8.07 -16.04 1.16
N GLU A 36 -8.68 -15.73 0.01
CA GLU A 36 -8.31 -14.55 -0.76
C GLU A 36 -8.49 -13.29 0.09
N PRO A 37 -7.63 -12.28 -0.08
CA PRO A 37 -7.79 -11.00 0.60
C PRO A 37 -9.18 -10.41 0.34
N GLU A 38 -9.82 -9.88 1.37
CA GLU A 38 -11.07 -9.12 1.21
C GLU A 38 -10.80 -7.82 0.44
N LEU A 39 -11.76 -7.41 -0.38
CA LEU A 39 -11.70 -6.13 -1.09
C LEU A 39 -11.62 -4.93 -0.12
N PRO A 40 -11.05 -3.80 -0.56
CA PRO A 40 -11.01 -2.58 0.25
C PRO A 40 -12.40 -2.16 0.73
N ARG A 41 -12.55 -1.97 2.03
CA ARG A 41 -13.79 -1.50 2.65
C ARG A 41 -13.95 0.02 2.59
N VAL A 42 -12.85 0.74 2.35
CA VAL A 42 -12.79 2.20 2.40
C VAL A 42 -12.00 2.71 1.21
N PHE A 43 -12.54 3.71 0.53
CA PHE A 43 -11.83 4.51 -0.46
C PHE A 43 -11.45 5.85 0.17
N LEU A 44 -10.19 6.24 0.01
CA LEU A 44 -9.70 7.55 0.46
C LEU A 44 -9.81 8.54 -0.69
N ASP A 45 -10.36 9.72 -0.42
CA ASP A 45 -10.24 10.83 -1.35
C ASP A 45 -8.83 11.43 -1.25
N THR A 46 -8.06 11.29 -2.33
CA THR A 46 -6.70 11.84 -2.44
C THR A 46 -6.66 13.07 -3.34
N THR A 47 -7.80 13.71 -3.60
CA THR A 47 -7.86 14.92 -4.42
C THR A 47 -7.02 16.02 -3.79
N TYR A 48 -6.14 16.62 -4.58
CA TYR A 48 -5.33 17.74 -4.14
C TYR A 48 -6.25 18.94 -3.84
N SER A 49 -6.21 19.43 -2.60
CA SER A 49 -6.91 20.64 -2.17
C SER A 49 -5.90 21.77 -1.97
N PRO A 50 -5.76 22.72 -2.92
CA PRO A 50 -4.90 23.88 -2.71
C PRO A 50 -5.43 24.76 -1.56
N PRO A 51 -4.58 25.56 -0.90
CA PRO A 51 -5.03 26.47 0.13
C PRO A 51 -5.96 27.52 -0.48
N ALA A 52 -7.12 27.72 0.16
CA ALA A 52 -8.13 28.68 -0.30
C ALA A 52 -7.79 30.14 0.03
N ARG A 53 -6.83 30.37 0.92
CA ARG A 53 -6.42 31.68 1.46
C ARG A 53 -4.93 31.66 1.71
N GLY A 54 -4.30 32.83 1.81
CA GLY A 54 -2.87 32.99 2.10
C GLY A 54 -2.13 33.69 0.96
N LYS A 55 -0.87 33.99 1.21
CA LYS A 55 0.03 34.65 0.26
C LYS A 55 0.80 33.60 -0.54
N LEU A 56 1.05 33.91 -1.82
CA LEU A 56 2.07 33.24 -2.62
C LEU A 56 3.43 33.93 -2.42
N ILE A 57 4.40 33.18 -1.90
CA ILE A 57 5.78 33.60 -1.69
C ILE A 57 6.66 32.90 -2.73
N ALA A 58 7.01 33.61 -3.81
CA ALA A 58 7.87 33.07 -4.85
C ALA A 58 9.35 33.16 -4.45
N VAL A 59 10.08 32.06 -4.64
CA VAL A 59 11.52 31.96 -4.39
C VAL A 59 12.21 31.55 -5.68
N SER A 60 12.78 32.54 -6.37
CA SER A 60 13.57 32.34 -7.58
C SER A 60 14.93 31.70 -7.27
N ALA A 61 15.62 31.20 -8.30
CA ALA A 61 16.99 30.70 -8.21
C ALA A 61 17.91 31.77 -7.62
N GLY A 62 18.76 31.38 -6.66
CA GLY A 62 19.61 32.31 -5.91
C GLY A 62 18.88 33.16 -4.86
N GLY A 63 17.56 32.99 -4.71
CA GLY A 63 16.77 33.60 -3.65
C GLY A 63 16.98 32.95 -2.29
N ASP A 64 16.47 33.60 -1.25
CA ASP A 64 16.59 33.14 0.14
C ASP A 64 15.36 32.31 0.55
N LEU A 65 15.52 30.98 0.50
CA LEU A 65 14.50 30.03 0.95
C LEU A 65 14.27 30.10 2.47
N GLN A 66 15.31 30.40 3.27
CA GLN A 66 15.15 30.50 4.72
C GLN A 66 14.30 31.72 5.10
N ALA A 67 14.50 32.86 4.44
CA ALA A 67 13.67 34.04 4.61
C ALA A 67 12.21 33.77 4.24
N ALA A 68 11.95 33.00 3.17
CA ALA A 68 10.59 32.59 2.80
C ALA A 68 9.94 31.71 3.88
N LEU A 69 10.67 30.73 4.43
CA LEU A 69 10.20 29.89 5.53
C LEU A 69 9.92 30.72 6.80
N HIS A 70 10.80 31.67 7.12
CA HIS A 70 10.59 32.60 8.23
C HIS A 70 9.38 33.51 8.04
N ALA A 71 9.14 34.02 6.83
CA ALA A 71 8.04 34.92 6.53
C ALA A 71 6.68 34.22 6.43
N SER A 72 6.66 32.93 6.05
CA SER A 72 5.43 32.17 5.83
C SER A 72 4.51 32.09 7.07
N GLN A 73 3.21 32.12 6.82
CA GLN A 73 2.15 31.89 7.79
C GLN A 73 1.28 30.69 7.37
N PRO A 74 0.59 30.03 8.31
CA PRO A 74 -0.41 29.01 7.98
C PRO A 74 -1.42 29.52 6.94
N GLY A 75 -1.62 28.74 5.88
CA GLY A 75 -2.38 29.10 4.68
C GLY A 75 -1.49 29.49 3.49
N ASP A 76 -0.26 29.94 3.72
CA ASP A 76 0.60 30.42 2.63
C ASP A 76 1.11 29.30 1.70
N VAL A 77 1.46 29.72 0.49
CA VAL A 77 2.15 28.89 -0.51
C VAL A 77 3.54 29.47 -0.74
N ILE A 78 4.58 28.69 -0.41
CA ILE A 78 5.95 28.95 -0.84
C ILE A 78 6.15 28.24 -2.18
N GLU A 79 6.38 29.01 -3.23
CA GLU A 79 6.61 28.50 -4.57
C GLU A 79 8.10 28.61 -4.92
N ILE A 80 8.75 27.47 -5.04
CA ILE A 80 10.18 27.37 -5.27
C ILE A 80 10.43 27.11 -6.75
N GLN A 81 11.33 27.89 -7.36
CA GLN A 81 11.63 27.77 -8.77
C GLN A 81 12.09 26.36 -9.16
N ALA A 82 11.40 25.76 -10.13
CA ALA A 82 11.75 24.47 -10.71
C ALA A 82 13.17 24.47 -11.32
N GLY A 83 13.89 23.36 -11.18
CA GLY A 83 15.24 23.18 -11.71
C GLY A 83 16.35 23.94 -10.97
N ALA A 84 16.01 24.81 -10.02
CA ALA A 84 16.99 25.49 -9.18
C ALA A 84 17.50 24.57 -8.07
N THR A 85 18.75 24.77 -7.65
CA THR A 85 19.32 24.11 -6.46
C THR A 85 19.45 25.12 -5.34
N PHE A 86 18.88 24.79 -4.18
CA PHE A 86 18.99 25.55 -2.94
C PHE A 86 19.87 24.76 -1.99
N THR A 87 21.09 25.24 -1.76
CA THR A 87 22.03 24.60 -0.84
C THR A 87 21.98 25.31 0.52
N GLY A 88 21.65 24.58 1.58
CA GLY A 88 21.53 25.14 2.92
C GLY A 88 21.05 24.14 3.97
N ASN A 89 20.91 24.63 5.20
CA ASN A 89 20.19 23.94 6.26
C ASN A 89 18.94 24.78 6.55
N PHE A 90 17.81 24.38 6.00
CA PHE A 90 16.56 25.09 6.08
C PHE A 90 15.74 24.59 7.27
N ILE A 91 15.16 25.54 8.00
CA ILE A 91 14.31 25.24 9.16
C ILE A 91 12.98 25.95 8.95
N LEU A 92 11.90 25.18 8.98
CA LEU A 92 10.56 25.73 9.15
C LEU A 92 10.28 25.87 10.67
N PRO A 93 10.37 27.07 11.26
CA PRO A 93 10.09 27.23 12.68
C PRO A 93 8.60 26.97 12.96
N LYS A 94 8.29 26.61 14.20
CA LYS A 94 6.90 26.46 14.65
C LYS A 94 6.11 27.75 14.37
N LYS A 95 5.02 27.62 13.63
CA LYS A 95 4.09 28.72 13.34
C LYS A 95 2.83 28.61 14.20
N PRO A 96 2.26 29.73 14.67
CA PRO A 96 0.98 29.71 15.36
C PRO A 96 -0.15 29.49 14.34
N GLY A 97 -1.05 28.54 14.60
CA GLY A 97 -2.20 28.24 13.74
C GLY A 97 -2.34 26.75 13.44
N THR A 98 -3.40 26.41 12.71
CA THR A 98 -3.76 25.02 12.36
C THR A 98 -3.79 24.76 10.87
N ASP A 99 -3.71 25.80 10.04
CA ASP A 99 -3.69 25.69 8.59
C ASP A 99 -2.34 25.15 8.09
N TRP A 100 -2.35 24.54 6.90
CA TRP A 100 -1.14 24.05 6.24
C TRP A 100 -0.31 25.17 5.63
N ILE A 101 1.01 24.98 5.59
CA ILE A 101 1.92 25.78 4.76
C ILE A 101 2.32 24.90 3.58
N TYR A 102 1.99 25.34 2.37
CA TYR A 102 2.28 24.58 1.16
C TYR A 102 3.65 24.98 0.64
N ILE A 103 4.54 24.02 0.46
CA ILE A 103 5.82 24.22 -0.21
C ILE A 103 5.78 23.43 -1.50
N ARG A 104 5.85 24.11 -2.65
CA ARG A 104 5.66 23.47 -3.97
C ARG A 104 6.61 24.02 -5.03
N SER A 105 6.77 23.23 -6.10
CA SER A 105 7.47 23.67 -7.30
C SER A 105 6.66 24.72 -8.07
N SER A 106 7.35 25.70 -8.67
CA SER A 106 6.76 26.63 -9.63
C SER A 106 6.21 25.93 -10.88
N ALA A 107 6.71 24.72 -11.20
CA ALA A 107 6.25 23.92 -12.32
C ALA A 107 5.29 22.77 -11.90
N HIS A 108 4.66 22.85 -10.73
CA HIS A 108 3.78 21.78 -10.21
C HIS A 108 2.62 21.42 -11.16
N ALA A 109 2.11 22.37 -11.94
CA ALA A 109 1.04 22.16 -12.91
C ALA A 109 1.47 21.28 -14.11
N LEU A 110 2.78 21.09 -14.32
CA LEU A 110 3.35 20.25 -15.36
C LEU A 110 3.70 18.84 -14.86
N LEU A 111 3.52 18.57 -13.57
CA LEU A 111 3.73 17.24 -13.02
C LEU A 111 2.62 16.28 -13.51
N PRO A 112 2.88 14.96 -13.53
CA PRO A 112 1.87 13.99 -13.90
C PRO A 112 0.58 14.15 -13.09
N HIS A 113 -0.56 13.97 -13.77
CA HIS A 113 -1.88 14.08 -13.15
C HIS A 113 -2.04 13.11 -11.97
N PRO A 114 -2.94 13.41 -11.01
CA PRO A 114 -3.26 12.50 -9.90
C PRO A 114 -3.52 11.07 -10.39
N GLY A 115 -2.99 10.08 -9.66
CA GLY A 115 -3.02 8.68 -10.06
C GLY A 115 -1.85 8.23 -10.96
N THR A 116 -1.00 9.17 -11.41
CA THR A 116 0.19 8.86 -12.21
C THR A 116 1.46 9.01 -11.38
N ARG A 117 2.37 8.03 -11.45
CA ARG A 117 3.65 8.06 -10.75
C ARG A 117 4.61 9.07 -11.38
N VAL A 118 5.38 9.78 -10.54
CA VAL A 118 6.47 10.67 -10.96
C VAL A 118 7.71 9.85 -11.35
N PHE A 119 8.41 10.28 -12.41
CA PHE A 119 9.64 9.64 -12.92
C PHE A 119 10.84 10.59 -12.92
N PRO A 120 12.09 10.08 -12.93
CA PRO A 120 13.30 10.92 -12.97
C PRO A 120 13.36 11.93 -14.12
N SER A 121 12.70 11.66 -15.25
CA SER A 121 12.58 12.60 -16.37
C SER A 121 11.87 13.92 -16.00
N HIS A 122 11.10 13.94 -14.91
CA HIS A 122 10.41 15.14 -14.41
C HIS A 122 11.27 15.94 -13.42
N ALA A 123 12.52 15.53 -13.15
CA ALA A 123 13.37 16.20 -12.17
C ALA A 123 13.58 17.70 -12.45
N SER A 124 13.62 18.10 -13.73
CA SER A 124 13.71 19.51 -14.11
C SER A 124 12.49 20.35 -13.69
N LEU A 125 11.35 19.71 -13.45
CA LEU A 125 10.12 20.35 -12.96
C LEU A 125 10.11 20.51 -11.44
N MET A 126 11.17 20.09 -10.75
CA MET A 126 11.28 20.13 -9.30
C MET A 126 12.51 20.94 -8.87
N PRO A 127 12.44 21.70 -7.77
CA PRO A 127 13.63 22.25 -7.15
C PRO A 127 14.45 21.14 -6.50
N LYS A 128 15.76 21.34 -6.39
CA LYS A 128 16.65 20.51 -5.57
C LYS A 128 16.94 21.25 -4.27
N ILE A 129 16.69 20.60 -3.14
CA ILE A 129 17.14 21.06 -1.82
C ILE A 129 18.36 20.20 -1.46
N ASP A 130 19.48 20.85 -1.14
CA ASP A 130 20.76 20.19 -0.90
C ASP A 130 21.36 20.66 0.42
N THR A 131 21.86 19.73 1.23
CA THR A 131 22.50 20.06 2.50
C THR A 131 24.02 19.99 2.33
N PRO A 132 24.79 21.04 2.69
CA PRO A 132 26.25 20.97 2.64
C PRO A 132 26.85 20.09 3.75
N ASN A 133 26.03 19.57 4.67
CA ASN A 133 26.47 18.80 5.83
C ASN A 133 25.44 17.70 6.18
N ARG A 134 25.52 17.14 7.40
CA ARG A 134 24.67 16.05 7.89
C ARG A 134 23.42 16.52 8.65
N SER A 135 23.19 17.83 8.74
CA SER A 135 22.00 18.42 9.35
C SER A 135 20.81 18.34 8.38
N PRO A 136 19.56 18.57 8.84
CA PRO A 136 18.42 18.67 7.93
C PRO A 136 18.65 19.76 6.87
N ALA A 137 18.34 19.42 5.62
CA ALA A 137 18.18 20.35 4.51
C ALA A 137 16.97 21.24 4.74
#